data_AF-A0AA89AUZ3-F1
#
_entry.id   AF-A0AA89AUZ3-F1
#
_cell.length_a   1.000
_cell.length_b   1.000
_cell.length_c   1.000
_cell.angle_alpha   90.00
_cell.angle_beta   90.00
_cell.angle_gamma   90.00
#
_symmetry.space_group_name_H-M   'P 1'
#
loop_
_entity.id
_entity.type
_entity.pdbx_description
1 polymer ?
#
loop_
_entity_poly.entity_id
_entity_poly.type
_entity_poly.pdbx_seq_one_letter_code
_entity_poly.pdbx_strand_id
1 'polypeptide(L)'
;MARQHPSLPDDIAVDVLLSLPVKSLLRFKCVCKPWRSLITDPSFVKRHLKRANDPCNTSLCRFGVVGSICPLAGEGFVYLYSMNYDASDRAVVRADYKIRNNFEILGSCNGLVLVFACYYGRLLLWNPSTRQYKKLAMKPSSYTGSVLWGLGYDSARDDYVVVHANIYASPPDSPVINFEVFRPSTDSREYSCLGFHYRFSSQTATLVNGTPH
;
A
#
# COMPACT_ATOMS: atom_id res chain seq x y z
N MET A 1 -6.84 49.51 -6.14
CA MET A 1 -6.03 49.09 -4.98
C MET A 1 -6.30 47.61 -4.73
N ALA A 2 -5.33 46.73 -5.02
CA ALA A 2 -5.47 45.31 -4.74
C ALA A 2 -5.45 45.09 -3.22
N ARG A 3 -6.48 44.44 -2.67
CA ARG A 3 -6.53 44.07 -1.26
C ARG A 3 -5.39 43.07 -1.00
N GLN A 4 -4.37 43.50 -0.28
CA GLN A 4 -3.39 42.58 0.29
C GLN A 4 -4.10 41.82 1.42
N HIS A 5 -4.48 40.57 1.15
CA HIS A 5 -4.81 39.66 2.23
C HIS A 5 -3.53 39.37 3.01
N PRO A 6 -3.57 39.32 4.36
CA PRO A 6 -2.44 38.83 5.14
C PRO A 6 -2.11 37.43 4.64
N SER A 7 -0.95 37.27 4.00
CA SER A 7 -0.47 35.98 3.55
C SER A 7 -0.20 35.13 4.77
N LEU A 8 -0.91 34.00 4.88
CA LEU A 8 -0.58 32.97 5.87
C LEU A 8 0.90 32.60 5.69
N PRO A 9 1.71 32.55 6.76
CA PRO A 9 3.09 32.10 6.65
C PRO A 9 3.16 30.73 5.99
N ASP A 10 4.10 30.53 5.07
CA ASP A 10 4.23 29.29 4.29
C ASP A 10 4.34 28.06 5.20
N ASP A 11 4.99 28.18 6.35
CA ASP A 11 5.14 27.11 7.34
C ASP A 11 3.79 26.67 7.92
N ILE A 12 2.90 27.61 8.23
CA ILE A 12 1.55 27.29 8.74
C ILE A 12 0.73 26.61 7.63
N ALA A 13 0.85 27.07 6.38
CA ALA A 13 0.18 26.41 5.26
C ALA A 13 0.65 24.96 5.10
N VAL A 14 1.96 24.70 5.23
CA VAL A 14 2.53 23.34 5.19
C VAL A 14 1.97 22.48 6.31
N ASP A 15 1.94 22.98 7.55
CA ASP A 15 1.44 22.22 8.71
C ASP A 15 -0.05 21.91 8.62
N VAL A 16 -0.85 22.85 8.10
CA VAL A 16 -2.26 22.63 7.78
C VAL A 16 -2.39 21.51 6.76
N LEU A 17 -1.67 21.59 5.63
CA LEU A 17 -1.72 20.56 4.59
C LEU A 17 -1.26 19.19 5.12
N LEU A 18 -0.19 19.14 5.93
CA LEU A 18 0.29 17.90 6.55
C LEU A 18 -0.74 17.25 7.50
N SER A 19 -1.70 18.03 8.00
CA SER A 19 -2.76 17.53 8.88
C SER A 19 -3.98 16.98 8.11
N LEU A 20 -4.03 17.18 6.78
CA LEU A 20 -5.19 16.79 5.99
C LEU A 20 -5.14 15.32 5.54
N PRO A 21 -6.31 14.65 5.41
CA PRO A 21 -6.38 13.35 4.77
C PRO A 21 -5.89 13.39 3.31
N VAL A 22 -5.30 12.29 2.83
CA VAL A 22 -4.75 12.17 1.47
C VAL A 22 -5.78 12.56 0.40
N LYS A 23 -7.05 12.19 0.58
CA LYS A 23 -8.14 12.54 -0.35
C LYS A 23 -8.33 14.05 -0.51
N SER A 24 -8.24 14.80 0.59
CA SER A 24 -8.32 16.27 0.58
C SER A 24 -7.10 16.87 -0.10
N LEU A 25 -5.91 16.36 0.22
CA LEU A 25 -4.66 16.78 -0.43
C LEU A 25 -4.69 16.59 -1.95
N LEU A 26 -5.22 15.46 -2.43
CA LEU A 26 -5.35 15.21 -3.88
C LEU A 26 -6.28 16.21 -4.56
N ARG A 27 -7.36 16.64 -3.91
CA ARG A 27 -8.24 17.71 -4.43
C ARG A 27 -7.52 19.07 -4.43
N PHE A 28 -6.71 19.32 -3.41
CA PHE A 28 -5.98 20.58 -3.23
C PHE A 28 -4.85 20.79 -4.25
N LYS A 29 -4.37 19.72 -4.90
CA LYS A 29 -3.49 19.82 -6.08
C LYS A 29 -4.08 20.65 -7.23
N CYS A 30 -5.39 20.87 -7.26
CA CYS A 30 -6.06 21.67 -8.29
C CYS A 30 -6.27 23.14 -7.90
N VAL A 31 -5.96 23.53 -6.65
CA VAL A 31 -6.22 24.90 -6.15
C VAL A 31 -5.21 25.89 -6.71
N CYS A 32 -3.90 25.61 -6.59
CA CYS A 32 -2.84 26.46 -7.11
C CYS A 32 -1.55 25.67 -7.42
N LYS A 33 -0.67 26.25 -8.24
CA LYS A 33 0.62 25.63 -8.62
C LYS A 33 1.54 25.37 -7.40
N PRO A 34 1.70 26.30 -6.44
CA PRO A 34 2.52 26.05 -5.26
C PRO A 34 2.05 24.85 -4.43
N TRP A 35 0.75 24.74 -4.18
CA TRP A 35 0.18 23.59 -3.45
C TRP A 35 0.35 22.29 -4.23
N ARG A 36 0.13 22.30 -5.55
CA ARG A 36 0.40 21.12 -6.38
C ARG A 36 1.85 20.66 -6.28
N SER A 37 2.79 21.61 -6.33
CA SER A 37 4.22 21.35 -6.21
C SER A 37 4.55 20.76 -4.84
N LEU A 38 4.12 21.42 -3.76
CA LEU A 38 4.34 20.99 -2.39
C LEU A 38 3.75 19.60 -2.11
N ILE A 39 2.49 19.34 -2.50
CA ILE A 39 1.81 18.06 -2.23
C ILE A 39 2.41 16.92 -3.06
N THR A 40 3.11 17.22 -4.15
CA THR A 40 3.78 16.21 -5.00
C THR A 40 5.25 16.03 -4.62
N ASP A 41 5.80 16.90 -3.76
CA ASP A 41 7.18 16.82 -3.30
C ASP A 41 7.41 15.56 -2.44
N PRO A 42 8.46 14.76 -2.73
CA PRO A 42 8.76 13.55 -1.97
C PRO A 42 8.97 13.79 -0.46
N SER A 43 9.56 14.93 -0.06
CA SER A 43 9.78 15.23 1.35
C SER A 43 8.45 15.52 2.07
N PHE A 44 7.51 16.20 1.40
CA PHE A 44 6.17 16.42 1.91
C PHE A 44 5.44 15.08 2.07
N VAL A 45 5.50 14.21 1.06
CA VAL A 45 4.87 12.88 1.10
C VAL A 45 5.43 12.04 2.26
N LYS A 46 6.75 12.03 2.48
CA LYS A 46 7.38 11.33 3.62
C LYS A 46 6.97 11.91 4.96
N ARG A 47 6.93 13.24 5.11
CA ARG A 47 6.47 13.90 6.35
C ARG A 47 5.01 13.59 6.64
N HIS A 48 4.15 13.64 5.62
CA HIS A 48 2.74 13.30 5.71
C HIS A 48 2.55 11.84 6.15
N LEU A 49 3.27 10.91 5.51
CA LEU A 49 3.24 9.48 5.85
C LEU A 49 3.73 9.21 7.28
N LYS A 50 4.85 9.82 7.68
CA LYS A 50 5.38 9.69 9.04
C LYS A 50 4.37 10.17 10.08
N ARG A 51 3.73 11.31 9.81
CA ARG A 51 2.70 11.88 10.69
C ARG A 51 1.44 11.03 10.73
N ALA A 52 1.05 10.45 9.61
CA ALA A 52 -0.05 9.49 9.57
C ALA A 52 0.28 8.30 10.47
N ASN A 53 1.44 7.66 10.27
CA ASN A 53 1.88 6.47 11.01
C ASN A 53 2.27 6.72 12.49
N ASP A 54 2.13 7.94 13.00
CA ASP A 54 2.36 8.24 14.41
C ASP A 54 1.24 7.61 15.26
N PRO A 55 1.55 6.71 16.22
CA PRO A 55 0.55 6.09 17.08
C PRO A 55 -0.28 7.10 17.90
N CYS A 56 0.25 8.29 18.16
CA CYS A 56 -0.45 9.36 18.86
C CYS A 56 -1.43 10.13 17.96
N ASN A 57 -1.37 9.94 16.64
CA ASN A 57 -2.20 10.64 15.69
C ASN A 57 -3.45 9.82 15.31
N THR A 58 -4.48 9.90 16.15
CA THR A 58 -5.76 9.21 15.92
C THR A 58 -6.63 9.85 14.82
N SER A 59 -6.31 11.08 14.39
CA SER A 59 -7.13 11.85 13.46
C SER A 59 -7.12 11.36 12.01
N LEU A 60 -6.15 10.49 11.65
CA LEU A 60 -5.98 9.98 10.28
C LEU A 60 -6.21 8.48 10.16
N CYS A 61 -6.43 7.76 11.27
CA CYS A 61 -6.60 6.31 11.28
C CYS A 61 -7.85 5.88 10.50
N ARG A 62 -7.65 5.15 9.39
CA ARG A 62 -8.71 4.45 8.67
C ARG A 62 -8.47 2.97 8.68
N PHE A 63 -9.53 2.22 8.95
CA PHE A 63 -9.66 0.78 8.75
C PHE A 63 -10.14 0.52 7.35
N GLY A 64 -9.88 -0.67 6.85
CA GLY A 64 -10.47 -1.05 5.60
C GLY A 64 -10.22 -2.47 5.21
N VAL A 65 -11.17 -2.94 4.43
CA VAL A 65 -11.26 -4.32 3.99
C VAL A 65 -11.16 -4.26 2.48
N VAL A 66 -10.21 -5.00 1.93
CA VAL A 66 -10.19 -5.22 0.48
C VAL A 66 -11.11 -6.41 0.20
N GLY A 67 -12.10 -6.19 -0.65
CA GLY A 67 -12.97 -7.24 -1.20
C GLY A 67 -12.87 -7.26 -2.71
N SER A 68 -13.47 -8.27 -3.33
CA SER A 68 -13.71 -8.28 -4.78
C SER A 68 -15.13 -8.71 -5.03
N ILE A 69 -15.68 -8.16 -6.11
CA ILE A 69 -16.95 -8.61 -6.66
C ILE A 69 -16.62 -9.16 -8.04
N CYS A 70 -16.71 -10.49 -8.16
CA CYS A 70 -16.48 -11.21 -9.41
C CYS A 70 -17.75 -11.98 -9.78
N PRO A 71 -18.34 -11.72 -10.96
CA PRO A 71 -19.45 -12.53 -11.46
C PRO A 71 -19.01 -13.99 -11.65
N LEU A 72 -19.94 -14.95 -11.46
CA LEU A 72 -19.70 -16.38 -11.72
C LEU A 72 -19.17 -16.65 -13.14
N ALA A 73 -19.55 -15.78 -14.10
CA ALA A 73 -18.97 -15.71 -15.43
C ALA A 73 -18.62 -14.26 -15.76
N GLY A 74 -17.34 -13.88 -15.69
CA GLY A 74 -16.89 -12.55 -16.11
C GLY A 74 -15.63 -12.02 -15.43
N GLU A 75 -15.29 -10.78 -15.77
CA GLU A 75 -14.25 -10.00 -15.08
C GLU A 75 -14.91 -9.17 -13.97
N GLY A 76 -14.31 -9.17 -12.80
CA GLY A 76 -14.64 -8.33 -11.65
C GLY A 76 -13.55 -7.31 -11.34
N PHE A 77 -13.70 -6.66 -10.20
CA PHE A 77 -12.78 -5.63 -9.72
C PHE A 77 -12.49 -5.81 -8.24
N VAL A 78 -11.29 -5.42 -7.84
CA VAL A 78 -10.95 -5.27 -6.42
C VAL A 78 -11.44 -3.91 -5.93
N TYR A 79 -12.03 -3.95 -4.74
CA TYR A 79 -12.54 -2.80 -4.03
C TYR A 79 -11.88 -2.73 -2.66
N LEU A 80 -11.37 -1.56 -2.30
CA LEU A 80 -11.00 -1.23 -0.94
C LEU A 80 -12.15 -0.45 -0.32
N TYR A 81 -12.77 -1.03 0.70
CA TYR A 81 -13.69 -0.34 1.59
C TYR A 81 -12.85 0.25 2.70
N SER A 82 -12.76 1.57 2.78
CA SER A 82 -12.04 2.27 3.85
C SER A 82 -13.03 3.08 4.68
N MET A 83 -12.78 3.15 5.98
CA MET A 83 -13.57 3.92 6.93
C MET A 83 -12.70 4.51 8.02
N ASN A 84 -13.02 5.70 8.52
CA ASN A 84 -12.37 6.25 9.70
C ASN A 84 -12.64 5.35 10.94
N TYR A 85 -11.82 5.49 11.99
CA TYR A 85 -11.98 4.75 13.26
C TYR A 85 -13.39 4.86 13.86
N ASP A 86 -13.99 6.06 13.78
CA ASP A 86 -15.35 6.36 14.25
C ASP A 86 -16.46 6.00 13.24
N ALA A 87 -16.11 5.36 12.12
CA ALA A 87 -16.99 5.02 11.00
C ALA A 87 -17.69 6.20 10.30
N SER A 88 -17.30 7.46 10.57
CA SER A 88 -18.01 8.66 10.08
C SER A 88 -17.80 8.94 8.60
N ASP A 89 -16.60 8.69 8.07
CA ASP A 89 -16.30 8.75 6.64
C ASP A 89 -16.06 7.34 6.11
N ARG A 90 -16.87 6.91 5.14
CA ARG A 90 -16.75 5.62 4.43
C ARG A 90 -16.46 5.91 2.96
N ALA A 91 -15.40 5.33 2.44
CA ALA A 91 -15.02 5.46 1.05
C ALA A 91 -14.74 4.09 0.43
N VAL A 92 -15.38 3.84 -0.70
CA VAL A 92 -15.08 2.69 -1.55
C VAL A 92 -14.15 3.15 -2.66
N VAL A 93 -12.99 2.54 -2.74
CA VAL A 93 -12.00 2.77 -3.80
C VAL A 93 -11.92 1.51 -4.64
N ARG A 94 -12.19 1.65 -5.93
CA ARG A 94 -12.01 0.56 -6.89
C ARG A 94 -10.60 0.61 -7.46
N ALA A 95 -9.97 -0.56 -7.57
CA ALA A 95 -8.79 -0.72 -8.41
C ALA A 95 -9.24 -0.78 -9.87
N ASP A 96 -8.68 0.08 -10.73
CA ASP A 96 -8.95 0.06 -12.18
C ASP A 96 -8.16 -1.07 -12.88
N TYR A 97 -8.04 -2.22 -12.21
CA TYR A 97 -7.47 -3.45 -12.73
C TYR A 97 -8.55 -4.52 -12.73
N LYS A 98 -8.78 -5.12 -13.90
CA LYS A 98 -9.75 -6.21 -14.07
C LYS A 98 -9.18 -7.50 -13.51
N ILE A 99 -9.96 -8.16 -12.68
CA ILE A 99 -9.57 -9.43 -12.05
C ILE A 99 -10.60 -10.47 -12.44
N ARG A 100 -10.16 -11.69 -12.74
CA ARG A 100 -11.04 -12.82 -12.98
C ARG A 100 -10.92 -13.80 -11.81
N ASN A 101 -12.03 -14.36 -11.37
CA ASN A 101 -12.12 -15.26 -10.21
C ASN A 101 -11.67 -14.60 -8.89
N ASN A 102 -10.64 -15.14 -8.23
CA ASN A 102 -10.22 -14.72 -6.89
C ASN A 102 -8.95 -13.86 -6.93
N PHE A 103 -8.74 -13.13 -5.84
CA PHE A 103 -7.50 -12.42 -5.53
C PHE A 103 -7.11 -12.69 -4.08
N GLU A 104 -5.86 -12.39 -3.75
CA GLU A 104 -5.35 -12.45 -2.40
C GLU A 104 -4.62 -11.15 -2.05
N ILE A 105 -4.79 -10.68 -0.81
CA ILE A 105 -3.98 -9.59 -0.26
C ILE A 105 -2.78 -10.24 0.40
N LEU A 106 -1.60 -9.92 -0.08
CA LEU A 106 -0.36 -10.53 0.38
C LEU A 106 0.36 -9.70 1.44
N GLY A 107 -0.13 -8.48 1.69
CA GLY A 107 0.45 -7.57 2.66
C GLY A 107 0.42 -6.15 2.16
N SER A 108 0.97 -5.27 2.97
CA SER A 108 0.79 -3.85 2.75
C SER A 108 1.72 -2.98 3.59
N CYS A 109 2.04 -1.81 3.06
CA CYS A 109 3.06 -0.95 3.62
C CYS A 109 2.90 0.49 3.09
N ASN A 110 2.95 1.49 3.97
CA ASN A 110 3.04 2.92 3.62
C ASN A 110 2.07 3.46 2.54
N GLY A 111 0.88 2.90 2.46
CA GLY A 111 -0.21 3.31 1.56
C GLY A 111 -0.44 2.33 0.43
N LEU A 112 0.43 1.33 0.31
CA LEU A 112 0.44 0.37 -0.77
C LEU A 112 -0.11 -0.97 -0.32
N VAL A 113 -0.91 -1.59 -1.19
CA VAL A 113 -1.41 -2.96 -1.06
C VAL A 113 -0.66 -3.84 -2.06
N LEU A 114 -0.14 -4.97 -1.61
CA LEU A 114 0.31 -6.04 -2.50
C LEU A 114 -0.86 -7.00 -2.74
N VAL A 115 -1.25 -7.13 -4.00
CA VAL A 115 -2.39 -7.94 -4.45
C VAL A 115 -1.93 -9.02 -5.41
N PHE A 116 -2.37 -10.25 -5.21
CA PHE A 116 -2.20 -11.36 -6.15
C PHE A 116 -3.50 -11.64 -6.89
N ALA A 117 -3.49 -11.51 -8.21
CA ALA A 117 -4.61 -11.86 -9.07
C ALA A 117 -4.49 -13.32 -9.52
N CYS A 118 -5.17 -14.23 -8.82
CA CYS A 118 -4.95 -15.68 -8.90
C CYS A 118 -5.13 -16.23 -10.32
N TYR A 119 -6.19 -15.83 -11.03
CA TYR A 119 -6.47 -16.34 -12.38
C TYR A 119 -5.36 -15.99 -13.38
N TYR A 120 -4.76 -14.81 -13.26
CA TYR A 120 -3.70 -14.37 -14.18
C TYR A 120 -2.29 -14.71 -13.68
N GLY A 121 -2.15 -15.19 -12.44
CA GLY A 121 -0.86 -15.41 -11.79
C GLY A 121 -0.02 -14.14 -11.70
N ARG A 122 -0.63 -12.99 -11.40
CA ARG A 122 0.03 -11.67 -11.43
C ARG A 122 0.05 -10.99 -10.07
N LEU A 123 1.19 -10.40 -9.75
CA LEU A 123 1.36 -9.52 -8.60
C LEU A 123 1.18 -8.06 -8.99
N LEU A 124 0.46 -7.33 -8.14
CA LEU A 124 0.13 -5.93 -8.32
C LEU A 124 0.51 -5.19 -7.04
N LEU A 125 1.27 -4.11 -7.20
CA LEU A 125 1.46 -3.11 -6.15
C LEU A 125 0.48 -1.98 -6.39
N TRP A 126 -0.55 -1.89 -5.56
CA TRP A 126 -1.67 -0.95 -5.73
C TRP A 126 -1.58 0.18 -4.72
N ASN A 127 -1.75 1.42 -5.17
CA ASN A 127 -1.97 2.59 -4.33
C ASN A 127 -3.46 2.96 -4.38
N PRO A 128 -4.26 2.64 -3.35
CA PRO A 128 -5.69 2.95 -3.33
C PRO A 128 -5.97 4.45 -3.32
N SER A 129 -5.12 5.26 -2.70
CA SER A 129 -5.31 6.71 -2.63
C SER A 129 -5.24 7.38 -4.00
N THR A 130 -4.33 6.93 -4.87
CA THR A 130 -4.18 7.46 -6.23
C THR A 130 -4.90 6.63 -7.28
N ARG A 131 -5.43 5.45 -6.91
CA ARG A 131 -5.99 4.41 -7.80
C ARG A 131 -5.00 3.82 -8.80
N GLN A 132 -3.73 4.18 -8.70
CA GLN A 132 -2.68 3.68 -9.59
C GLN A 132 -2.16 2.34 -9.10
N TYR A 133 -1.79 1.47 -10.03
CA TYR A 133 -1.15 0.19 -9.73
C TYR A 133 0.06 -0.05 -10.63
N LYS A 134 1.02 -0.82 -10.13
CA LYS A 134 2.16 -1.33 -10.89
C LYS A 134 2.08 -2.86 -10.95
N LYS A 135 2.19 -3.43 -12.15
CA LYS A 135 2.36 -4.88 -12.33
C LYS A 135 3.82 -5.23 -12.03
N LEU A 136 4.04 -6.21 -11.18
CA LEU A 136 5.40 -6.68 -10.87
C LEU A 136 5.77 -7.79 -11.87
N ALA A 137 6.99 -7.79 -12.39
CA ALA A 137 7.44 -8.86 -13.30
C ALA A 137 7.78 -10.15 -12.53
N MET A 138 7.76 -10.11 -11.20
CA MET A 138 7.87 -11.29 -10.38
C MET A 138 6.73 -12.26 -10.68
N LYS A 139 7.11 -13.47 -11.08
CA LYS A 139 6.22 -14.61 -11.18
C LYS A 139 6.52 -15.48 -9.97
N PRO A 140 5.51 -15.79 -9.13
CA PRO A 140 5.67 -16.82 -8.10
C PRO A 140 6.23 -18.08 -8.75
N SER A 141 7.31 -18.62 -8.20
CA SER A 141 7.78 -19.94 -8.59
C SER A 141 6.65 -20.95 -8.27
N SER A 142 6.33 -21.79 -9.25
CA SER A 142 5.13 -22.63 -9.22
C SER A 142 5.34 -23.89 -8.39
N TYR A 143 5.34 -23.87 -7.05
CA TYR A 143 5.54 -25.11 -6.28
C TYR A 143 4.76 -25.27 -4.96
N THR A 144 4.56 -26.56 -4.68
CA THR A 144 3.72 -27.33 -3.75
C THR A 144 3.92 -27.10 -2.24
N GLY A 145 4.26 -25.89 -1.80
CA GLY A 145 4.51 -25.57 -0.38
C GLY A 145 3.55 -24.55 0.24
N SER A 146 3.65 -24.36 1.56
CA SER A 146 3.06 -23.18 2.21
C SER A 146 3.94 -21.97 1.88
N VAL A 147 3.32 -20.95 1.30
CA VAL A 147 4.01 -19.74 0.85
C VAL A 147 3.61 -18.57 1.72
N LEU A 148 4.60 -17.83 2.21
CA LEU A 148 4.39 -16.59 2.92
C LEU A 148 4.81 -15.41 2.04
N TRP A 149 3.99 -14.39 2.01
CA TRP A 149 4.28 -13.14 1.32
C TRP A 149 4.28 -11.98 2.31
N GLY A 150 5.00 -10.91 1.95
CA GLY A 150 4.98 -9.67 2.69
C GLY A 150 5.41 -8.49 1.82
N LEU A 151 4.91 -7.31 2.16
CA LEU A 151 5.38 -6.04 1.61
C LEU A 151 6.05 -5.26 2.74
N GLY A 152 7.25 -4.75 2.47
CA GLY A 152 8.02 -3.93 3.40
C GLY A 152 8.62 -2.71 2.73
N TYR A 153 9.19 -1.83 3.55
CA TYR A 153 9.92 -0.66 3.11
C TYR A 153 11.32 -0.69 3.73
N ASP A 154 12.35 -0.74 2.87
CA ASP A 154 13.75 -0.66 3.21
C ASP A 154 14.14 0.82 3.32
N SER A 155 14.12 1.35 4.55
CA SER A 155 14.46 2.75 4.81
C SER A 155 15.92 3.10 4.50
N ALA A 156 16.83 2.12 4.45
CA ALA A 156 18.23 2.36 4.10
C ALA A 156 18.41 2.62 2.60
N ARG A 157 17.56 1.99 1.76
CA ARG A 157 17.56 2.15 0.30
C ARG A 157 16.44 3.05 -0.23
N ASP A 158 15.57 3.55 0.65
CA ASP A 158 14.40 4.34 0.30
C ASP A 158 13.48 3.63 -0.73
N ASP A 159 13.33 2.31 -0.57
CA ASP A 159 12.63 1.47 -1.54
C ASP A 159 11.70 0.45 -0.89
N TYR A 160 10.70 0.00 -1.64
CA TYR A 160 9.83 -1.08 -1.22
C TYR A 160 10.45 -2.44 -1.54
N VAL A 161 10.17 -3.42 -0.69
CA VAL A 161 10.60 -4.80 -0.88
C VAL A 161 9.39 -5.72 -0.77
N VAL A 162 9.27 -6.64 -1.72
CA VAL A 162 8.34 -7.77 -1.61
C VAL A 162 9.16 -8.96 -1.15
N VAL A 163 8.77 -9.54 -0.03
CA VAL A 163 9.39 -10.74 0.52
C VAL A 163 8.48 -11.92 0.22
N HIS A 164 9.09 -13.00 -0.26
CA HIS A 164 8.47 -14.26 -0.57
C HIS A 164 9.23 -15.35 0.17
N ALA A 165 8.55 -16.16 0.99
CA ALA A 165 9.17 -17.25 1.71
C ALA A 165 8.51 -18.58 1.33
N ASN A 166 9.34 -19.51 0.85
CA ASN A 166 8.94 -20.87 0.54
C ASN A 166 9.33 -21.79 1.70
N ILE A 167 8.35 -22.48 2.28
CA ILE A 167 8.58 -23.47 3.34
C ILE A 167 8.53 -24.86 2.71
N TYR A 168 9.68 -25.55 2.71
CA TYR A 168 9.78 -26.94 2.28
C TYR A 168 9.75 -27.85 3.50
N ALA A 169 8.79 -28.76 3.55
CA ALA A 169 8.76 -29.86 4.50
C ALA A 169 9.19 -31.14 3.78
N SER A 170 10.39 -31.64 4.10
CA SER A 170 10.87 -32.94 3.64
C SER A 170 11.16 -33.79 4.87
N PRO A 171 10.28 -34.74 5.25
CA PRO A 171 10.62 -35.70 6.31
C PRO A 171 11.89 -36.48 5.91
N PRO A 172 12.87 -36.70 6.82
CA PRO A 172 12.86 -36.49 8.28
C PRO A 172 13.41 -35.14 8.76
N ASP A 173 13.70 -34.18 7.86
CA ASP A 173 14.39 -32.93 8.19
C ASP A 173 13.45 -31.82 8.69
N SER A 174 14.04 -30.88 9.46
CA SER A 174 13.37 -29.65 9.87
C SER A 174 12.96 -28.81 8.65
N PRO A 175 11.83 -28.08 8.71
CA PRO A 175 11.37 -27.28 7.58
C PRO A 175 12.43 -26.25 7.17
N VAL A 176 12.80 -26.27 5.90
CA VAL A 176 13.73 -25.29 5.31
C VAL A 176 12.92 -24.13 4.76
N ILE A 177 13.24 -22.90 5.18
CA ILE A 177 12.60 -21.68 4.70
C ILE A 177 13.56 -20.94 3.78
N ASN A 178 13.20 -20.84 2.51
CA ASN A 178 13.93 -20.02 1.54
C ASN A 178 13.24 -18.68 1.35
N PHE A 179 13.98 -17.60 1.52
CA PHE A 179 13.49 -16.25 1.30
C PHE A 179 14.00 -15.70 -0.03
N GLU A 180 13.08 -15.14 -0.79
CA GLU A 180 13.33 -14.35 -1.99
C GLU A 180 12.87 -12.91 -1.71
N VAL A 181 13.73 -11.95 -2.05
CA VAL A 181 13.43 -10.54 -1.94
C VAL A 181 13.38 -9.95 -3.33
N PHE A 182 12.29 -9.25 -3.63
CA PHE A 182 12.07 -8.58 -4.88
C PHE A 182 11.90 -7.08 -4.67
N ARG A 183 12.61 -6.28 -5.46
CA ARG A 183 12.50 -4.82 -5.44
C ARG A 183 11.67 -4.32 -6.61
N PRO A 184 10.48 -3.74 -6.34
CA PRO A 184 9.63 -3.23 -7.40
C PRO A 184 10.25 -2.07 -8.17
N SER A 185 11.13 -1.25 -7.58
CA SER A 185 11.71 -0.08 -8.26
C SER A 185 12.62 -0.49 -9.44
N THR A 186 13.51 -1.47 -9.20
CA THR A 186 14.52 -1.97 -10.14
C THR A 186 14.09 -3.23 -10.88
N ASP A 187 12.97 -3.83 -10.49
CA ASP A 187 12.52 -5.14 -10.98
C ASP A 187 13.58 -6.24 -10.77
N SER A 188 14.38 -6.11 -9.70
CA SER A 188 15.48 -7.02 -9.37
C SER A 188 15.09 -8.02 -8.29
N ARG A 189 15.69 -9.21 -8.35
CA ARG A 189 15.53 -10.29 -7.38
C ARG A 189 16.84 -10.58 -6.70
N GLU A 190 16.79 -10.70 -5.38
CA GLU A 190 17.92 -11.10 -4.55
C GLU A 190 17.50 -12.27 -3.65
N TYR A 191 18.39 -13.24 -3.49
CA TYR A 191 18.23 -14.32 -2.52
C TYR A 191 18.93 -13.89 -1.24
N SER A 192 18.22 -13.92 -0.14
CA SER A 192 18.79 -13.47 1.13
C SER A 192 18.20 -14.23 2.29
N CYS A 193 19.04 -14.87 3.10
CA CYS A 193 18.63 -15.38 4.41
C CYS A 193 18.71 -14.21 5.40
N LEU A 194 17.58 -13.52 5.62
CA LEU A 194 17.53 -12.33 6.46
C LEU A 194 16.53 -12.50 7.59
N GLY A 195 16.96 -12.14 8.80
CA GLY A 195 16.08 -12.00 9.96
C GLY A 195 15.31 -10.68 9.84
N PHE A 196 13.98 -10.77 9.83
CA PHE A 196 13.12 -9.60 9.76
C PHE A 196 11.99 -9.68 10.79
N HIS A 197 11.55 -8.53 11.28
CA HIS A 197 10.32 -8.39 12.06
C HIS A 197 9.13 -8.14 11.11
N TYR A 198 8.44 -9.19 10.66
CA TYR A 198 7.22 -9.06 9.86
C TYR A 198 6.03 -9.80 10.50
N ARG A 199 4.82 -9.28 10.23
CA ARG A 199 3.56 -10.00 10.40
C ARG A 199 3.23 -10.72 9.09
N PHE A 200 3.08 -12.03 9.17
CA PHE A 200 2.44 -12.83 8.16
C PHE A 200 0.94 -12.82 8.43
N SER A 201 0.11 -12.49 7.44
CA SER A 201 -1.34 -12.54 7.60
C SER A 201 -1.97 -13.43 6.53
N SER A 202 -2.83 -14.34 6.99
CA SER A 202 -3.82 -15.00 6.16
C SER A 202 -5.09 -14.15 6.12
N GLN A 203 -5.54 -13.81 4.91
CA GLN A 203 -6.87 -13.30 4.53
C GLN A 203 -7.39 -11.99 5.17
N THR A 204 -6.66 -11.34 6.07
CA THR A 204 -7.10 -10.06 6.68
C THR A 204 -5.97 -9.03 6.71
N ALA A 205 -6.20 -7.86 6.12
CA ALA A 205 -5.30 -6.71 6.24
C ALA A 205 -5.93 -5.69 7.20
N THR A 206 -5.13 -5.09 8.08
CA THR A 206 -5.58 -4.02 8.96
C THR A 206 -5.13 -2.70 8.35
N LEU A 207 -6.04 -1.87 7.85
CA LEU A 207 -5.60 -0.51 7.49
C LEU A 207 -5.24 0.28 8.76
N VAL A 208 -4.08 0.92 8.75
CA VAL A 208 -3.71 2.01 9.67
C VAL A 208 -3.54 3.24 8.79
N ASN A 209 -4.30 4.30 9.04
CA ASN A 209 -4.24 5.55 8.26
C ASN A 209 -4.64 5.48 6.77
N GLY A 210 -5.50 4.55 6.38
CA GLY A 210 -5.86 4.37 4.96
C GLY A 210 -4.74 3.73 4.14
N THR A 211 -3.67 3.36 4.83
CA THR A 211 -2.58 2.51 4.39
C THR A 211 -2.86 1.11 4.90
N PRO A 212 -2.80 0.08 4.06
CA PRO A 212 -2.96 -1.29 4.55
C PRO A 212 -1.70 -1.67 5.35
N HIS A 213 -1.88 -2.41 6.45
CA HIS A 213 -0.85 -3.10 7.23
C HIS A 213 -1.20 -4.58 7.41
#